data_AF-A0A419V364-F1
#
_entry.id   AF-A0A419V364-F1
#
_cell.length_a   1.000
_cell.length_b   1.000
_cell.length_c   1.000
_cell.angle_alpha   90.00
_cell.angle_beta   90.00
_cell.angle_gamma   90.00
#
_symmetry.space_group_name_H-M   'P 1'
#
loop_
_entity.id
_entity.type
_entity.pdbx_description
1 polymer ?
#
loop_
_entity_poly.entity_id
_entity_poly.type
_entity_poly.pdbx_seq_one_letter_code
_entity_poly.pdbx_strand_id
1 'polypeptide(L)'
;MPYFRHGWDDTMTESKKMAYGGQAIVEGVMFAGKTTTVSAIRRNNGEIEYYEVKKKSIPILRSLKKIFIIRGIAGLIEASSVGMKHLNYASDRYDVNPEDDETAPVEKASSSKWGMILGTAVVGVTSFLFGNFIFTVLPAVAAGGFTPIFPGHVAQNLLEGFFKLILLFLYIYLISLTPMVKRLFQYHGAEHKVINTYEAGVPLTVQNVQRHSRLHYRCGSSFILFTVIVGVLIYLMVPFDSLAERIVHRLALIPVVLGVSYEVLQGTNKVRNIPVLKWLGLPGLGLQLLTTKPPKNDQVEVAILSFEKLLAEEKHSAEPIDHNAV
;
A
#
# COMPACT_ATOMS: atom_id res chain seq x y z
N MET A 1 7.00 -19.86 -22.55
CA MET A 1 6.51 -18.70 -21.76
C MET A 1 7.00 -17.40 -22.41
N PRO A 2 6.21 -16.72 -23.24
CA PRO A 2 6.70 -15.65 -24.11
C PRO A 2 6.51 -14.21 -23.57
N TYR A 3 6.30 -13.99 -22.26
CA TYR A 3 5.99 -12.65 -21.70
C TYR A 3 7.21 -11.76 -21.36
N PHE A 4 8.44 -12.16 -21.72
CA PHE A 4 9.66 -11.40 -21.39
C PHE A 4 10.44 -10.96 -22.64
N ARG A 5 9.80 -10.31 -23.62
CA ARG A 5 10.51 -9.54 -24.65
C ARG A 5 9.66 -8.37 -25.11
N HIS A 6 10.04 -7.14 -24.72
CA HIS A 6 10.10 -5.97 -25.59
C HIS A 6 10.78 -4.78 -24.90
N GLY A 7 11.72 -4.17 -25.64
CA GLY A 7 12.06 -2.75 -25.66
C GLY A 7 12.65 -2.13 -24.39
N TRP A 8 13.98 -2.20 -24.25
CA TRP A 8 14.73 -1.23 -23.44
C TRP A 8 15.78 -0.61 -24.37
N ASP A 9 15.35 0.33 -25.20
CA ASP A 9 16.24 1.27 -25.89
C ASP A 9 15.73 2.67 -25.57
N ASP A 10 16.21 3.22 -24.45
CA ASP A 10 15.98 4.60 -24.04
C ASP A 10 17.29 5.39 -24.19
N THR A 11 17.54 5.87 -25.40
CA THR A 11 18.49 6.97 -25.63
C THR A 11 17.71 8.23 -25.98
N MET A 12 17.11 8.87 -24.97
CA MET A 12 16.77 10.30 -24.99
C MET A 12 16.88 10.83 -23.55
N THR A 13 17.57 11.96 -23.38
CA THR A 13 17.81 12.64 -22.10
C THR A 13 16.48 13.01 -21.44
N GLU A 14 15.99 12.17 -20.53
CA GLU A 14 14.70 12.32 -19.87
C GLU A 14 14.82 13.40 -18.78
N SER A 15 14.09 14.50 -18.94
CA SER A 15 13.61 15.31 -17.82
C SER A 15 13.03 14.34 -16.79
N LYS A 16 13.63 14.28 -15.60
CA LYS A 16 13.27 13.29 -14.57
C LYS A 16 11.80 13.48 -14.17
N LYS A 17 10.90 12.71 -14.81
CA LYS A 17 9.46 12.74 -14.51
C LYS A 17 9.25 12.53 -13.02
N MET A 18 8.31 13.28 -12.46
CA MET A 18 8.01 13.21 -11.04
C MET A 18 7.48 11.82 -10.69
N ALA A 19 8.00 11.23 -9.61
CA ALA A 19 7.51 9.95 -9.11
C ALA A 19 6.19 10.18 -8.35
N TYR A 20 5.12 9.62 -8.87
CA TYR A 20 3.82 9.55 -8.21
C TYR A 20 3.61 8.16 -7.59
N GLY A 21 2.75 8.11 -6.58
CA GLY A 21 2.24 6.86 -6.01
C GLY A 21 0.74 6.97 -5.78
N GLY A 22 0.09 5.84 -5.54
CA GLY A 22 -1.33 5.81 -5.24
C GLY A 22 -1.71 4.71 -4.26
N GLN A 23 -3.03 4.62 -4.04
CA GLN A 23 -3.67 3.60 -3.24
C GLN A 23 -5.04 3.31 -3.83
N ALA A 24 -5.38 2.03 -4.01
CA ALA A 24 -6.75 1.64 -4.31
C ALA A 24 -7.66 1.91 -3.10
N ILE A 25 -8.85 2.41 -3.38
CA ILE A 25 -9.91 2.65 -2.39
C ILE A 25 -11.21 2.00 -2.88
N VAL A 26 -12.26 2.04 -2.06
CA VAL A 26 -13.57 1.51 -2.46
C VAL A 26 -14.06 2.29 -3.69
N GLU A 27 -14.41 1.56 -4.75
CA GLU A 27 -14.88 2.13 -6.02
C GLU A 27 -13.97 3.17 -6.69
N GLY A 28 -12.67 3.18 -6.39
CA GLY A 28 -11.80 4.22 -6.90
C GLY A 28 -10.32 4.06 -6.65
N VAL A 29 -9.59 5.12 -6.99
CA VAL A 29 -8.14 5.22 -6.78
C VAL A 29 -7.81 6.58 -6.19
N MET A 30 -6.86 6.60 -5.26
CA MET A 30 -6.21 7.81 -4.78
C MET A 30 -4.80 7.89 -5.36
N PHE A 31 -4.38 9.07 -5.80
CA PHE A 31 -3.01 9.38 -6.16
C PHE A 31 -2.45 10.52 -5.30
N ALA A 32 -1.15 10.47 -5.06
CA ALA A 32 -0.43 11.41 -4.22
C ALA A 32 0.65 12.18 -5.01
N GLY A 33 0.53 13.50 -5.07
CA GLY A 33 1.50 14.42 -5.65
C GLY A 33 2.47 15.03 -4.63
N LYS A 34 3.10 16.16 -4.94
CA LYS A 34 3.96 16.92 -4.02
C LYS A 34 3.14 17.68 -2.98
N THR A 35 2.08 18.36 -3.38
CA THR A 35 1.33 19.30 -2.51
C THR A 35 -0.03 18.79 -2.12
N THR A 36 -0.63 17.89 -2.92
CA THR A 36 -1.99 17.40 -2.70
C THR A 36 -2.09 15.89 -2.94
N THR A 37 -3.15 15.30 -2.39
CA THR A 37 -3.63 13.96 -2.76
C THR A 37 -5.04 14.07 -3.30
N VAL A 38 -5.33 13.33 -4.36
CA VAL A 38 -6.64 13.34 -5.04
C VAL A 38 -7.11 11.91 -5.17
N SER A 39 -8.38 11.67 -4.89
CA SER A 39 -9.05 10.45 -5.31
C SER A 39 -10.26 10.73 -6.18
N ALA A 40 -10.55 9.80 -7.08
CA ALA A 40 -11.84 9.71 -7.74
C ALA A 40 -12.52 8.39 -7.38
N ILE A 41 -13.82 8.43 -7.11
CA ILE A 41 -14.67 7.26 -6.87
C ILE A 41 -15.83 7.26 -7.85
N ARG A 42 -16.30 6.07 -8.22
CA ARG A 42 -17.56 5.90 -8.94
C ARG A 42 -18.70 5.62 -7.96
N ARG A 43 -19.73 6.47 -7.96
CA ARG A 43 -20.92 6.29 -7.11
C ARG A 43 -21.88 5.25 -7.70
N ASN A 44 -22.89 4.87 -6.92
CA ASN A 44 -23.90 3.87 -7.30
C ASN A 44 -24.69 4.23 -8.58
N ASN A 45 -24.87 5.52 -8.88
CA ASN A 45 -25.51 6.04 -10.10
C ASN A 45 -24.55 6.16 -11.30
N GLY A 46 -23.27 5.86 -11.10
CA GLY A 46 -22.23 5.90 -12.14
C GLY A 46 -21.45 7.21 -12.22
N GLU A 47 -21.84 8.25 -11.49
CA GLU A 47 -21.13 9.54 -11.44
C GLU A 47 -19.76 9.42 -10.79
N ILE A 48 -18.84 10.28 -11.21
CA ILE A 48 -17.48 10.35 -10.67
C ILE A 48 -17.40 11.49 -9.67
N GLU A 49 -17.09 11.16 -8.42
CA GLU A 49 -16.89 12.13 -7.34
C GLU A 49 -15.41 12.22 -6.98
N TYR A 50 -14.91 13.45 -6.78
CA TYR A 50 -13.52 13.73 -6.44
C TYR A 50 -13.38 14.12 -4.97
N TYR A 51 -12.29 13.70 -4.35
CA TYR A 51 -11.92 14.13 -3.00
C TYR A 51 -10.45 14.51 -2.94
N GLU A 52 -10.19 15.72 -2.44
CA GLU A 52 -8.87 16.34 -2.43
C GLU A 52 -8.41 16.64 -1.00
N VAL A 53 -7.17 16.32 -0.70
CA VAL A 53 -6.55 16.60 0.59
C VAL A 53 -5.18 17.25 0.38
N LYS A 54 -5.07 18.53 0.74
CA LYS A 54 -3.79 19.24 0.76
C LYS A 54 -2.85 18.61 1.79
N LYS A 55 -1.60 18.34 1.39
CA LYS A 55 -0.58 17.77 2.27
C LYS A 55 -0.16 18.80 3.31
N LYS A 56 -0.40 18.48 4.57
CA LYS A 56 0.11 19.25 5.71
C LYS A 56 1.47 18.70 6.12
N SER A 57 2.51 19.53 6.12
CA SER A 57 3.83 19.14 6.62
C SER A 57 3.79 19.04 8.14
N ILE A 58 3.89 17.83 8.68
CA ILE A 58 4.07 17.62 10.12
C ILE A 58 5.58 17.68 10.43
N PRO A 59 6.07 18.68 11.19
CA PRO A 59 7.51 18.91 11.38
C PRO A 59 8.26 17.68 11.92
N ILE A 60 7.68 16.98 12.89
CA ILE A 60 8.30 15.79 13.48
C ILE A 60 8.47 14.66 12.46
N LEU A 61 7.44 14.38 11.65
CA LEU A 61 7.53 13.36 10.59
C LEU A 61 8.52 13.77 9.51
N ARG A 62 8.62 15.05 9.19
CA ARG A 62 9.61 15.58 8.24
C ARG A 62 11.04 15.33 8.72
N SER A 63 11.30 15.49 10.02
CA SER A 63 12.61 15.19 10.62
C SER A 63 12.88 13.69 10.66
N LEU A 64 11.91 12.88 11.11
CA LEU A 64 12.06 11.42 11.21
C LEU A 64 12.30 10.76 9.84
N LYS A 65 11.73 11.29 8.76
CA LYS A 65 11.98 10.83 7.37
C LYS A 65 13.42 11.01 6.87
N LYS A 66 14.24 11.78 7.58
CA LYS A 66 15.66 11.95 7.25
C LYS A 66 16.55 10.88 7.88
N ILE A 67 16.05 10.17 8.89
CA ILE A 67 16.83 9.20 9.65
C ILE A 67 16.68 7.82 9.01
N PHE A 68 17.81 7.16 8.72
CA PHE A 68 17.84 5.79 8.19
C PHE A 68 17.10 4.82 9.12
N ILE A 69 16.40 3.81 8.57
CA ILE A 69 15.50 2.87 9.29
C ILE A 69 14.22 3.53 9.83
N ILE A 70 14.32 4.68 10.51
CA ILE A 70 13.16 5.36 11.10
C ILE A 70 12.25 5.98 10.02
N ARG A 71 12.83 6.43 8.90
CA ARG A 71 12.08 7.08 7.81
C ARG A 71 10.96 6.22 7.24
N GLY A 72 11.14 4.90 7.24
CA GLY A 72 10.12 3.97 6.75
C GLY A 72 8.88 3.99 7.61
N ILE A 73 9.05 3.96 8.93
CA ILE A 73 7.96 4.04 9.90
C ILE A 73 7.24 5.39 9.78
N ALA A 74 7.99 6.50 9.73
CA ALA A 74 7.41 7.83 9.58
C ALA A 74 6.64 7.99 8.25
N GLY A 75 7.18 7.43 7.16
CA GLY A 75 6.51 7.38 5.86
C GLY A 75 5.24 6.52 5.88
N LEU A 76 5.28 5.35 6.53
CA LEU A 76 4.13 4.46 6.67
C LEU A 76 3.01 5.14 7.47
N ILE A 77 3.33 5.79 8.59
CA ILE A 77 2.34 6.51 9.42
C ILE A 77 1.66 7.63 8.60
N GLU A 78 2.44 8.43 7.88
CA GLU A 78 1.86 9.50 7.05
C GLU A 78 0.99 8.95 5.91
N ALA A 79 1.51 7.97 5.16
CA ALA A 79 0.79 7.35 4.06
C ALA A 79 -0.51 6.68 4.52
N SER A 80 -0.47 5.99 5.67
CA SER A 80 -1.64 5.32 6.27
C SER A 80 -2.67 6.34 6.74
N SER A 81 -2.23 7.44 7.37
CA SER A 81 -3.12 8.51 7.83
C SER A 81 -3.85 9.19 6.66
N VAL A 82 -3.13 9.51 5.58
CA VAL A 82 -3.74 10.10 4.37
C VAL A 82 -4.62 9.09 3.65
N GLY A 83 -4.13 7.86 3.45
CA GLY A 83 -4.88 6.78 2.82
C GLY A 83 -6.20 6.48 3.54
N MET A 84 -6.21 6.50 4.88
CA MET A 84 -7.42 6.29 5.67
C MET A 84 -8.49 7.37 5.42
N LYS A 85 -8.09 8.63 5.21
CA LYS A 85 -9.04 9.72 4.91
C LYS A 85 -9.76 9.46 3.59
N HIS A 86 -9.01 9.12 2.55
CA HIS A 86 -9.60 8.80 1.24
C HIS A 86 -10.41 7.51 1.28
N LEU A 87 -9.97 6.50 2.03
CA LEU A 87 -10.72 5.25 2.18
C LEU A 87 -12.04 5.45 2.91
N ASN A 88 -12.03 6.21 4.02
CA ASN A 88 -13.25 6.52 4.78
C ASN A 88 -14.21 7.35 3.92
N TYR A 89 -13.71 8.39 3.24
CA TYR A 89 -14.50 9.17 2.30
C TYR A 89 -15.15 8.28 1.24
N ALA A 90 -14.37 7.43 0.57
CA ALA A 90 -14.90 6.52 -0.43
C ALA A 90 -15.95 5.57 0.14
N SER A 91 -15.71 5.02 1.33
CA SER A 91 -16.62 4.08 1.99
C SER A 91 -17.94 4.74 2.41
N ASP A 92 -17.91 6.01 2.81
CA ASP A 92 -19.10 6.77 3.21
C ASP A 92 -19.91 7.26 1.99
N ARG A 93 -19.31 7.32 0.79
CA ARG A 93 -19.90 7.98 -0.38
C ARG A 93 -20.27 7.05 -1.52
N TYR A 94 -19.61 5.89 -1.68
CA TYR A 94 -19.77 5.06 -2.87
C TYR A 94 -21.18 4.50 -3.08
N ASP A 95 -21.89 4.19 -2.00
CA ASP A 95 -23.22 3.55 -2.04
C ASP A 95 -24.38 4.54 -1.80
N VAL A 96 -24.07 5.82 -1.61
CA VAL A 96 -25.07 6.88 -1.44
C VAL A 96 -25.41 7.46 -2.81
N ASN A 97 -26.69 7.62 -3.13
CA ASN A 97 -27.11 8.33 -4.35
C ASN A 97 -26.86 9.85 -4.17
N PRO A 98 -26.23 10.55 -5.12
CA PRO A 98 -26.04 12.00 -5.06
C PRO A 98 -27.30 12.81 -4.78
N GLU A 99 -28.45 12.39 -5.32
CA GLU A 99 -29.74 13.06 -5.10
C GLU A 99 -30.21 12.98 -3.64
N ASP A 100 -29.75 11.95 -2.92
CA ASP A 100 -30.02 11.76 -1.50
C ASP A 100 -28.98 12.48 -0.63
N ASP A 101 -28.05 13.27 -1.17
CA ASP A 101 -27.05 13.97 -0.33
C ASP A 101 -27.70 15.01 0.60
N GLU A 102 -28.88 15.54 0.25
CA GLU A 102 -29.66 16.47 1.08
C GLU A 102 -30.59 15.77 2.10
N THR A 103 -31.01 14.54 1.81
CA THR A 103 -31.98 13.75 2.60
C THR A 103 -31.36 12.57 3.33
N ALA A 104 -30.12 12.22 3.01
CA ALA A 104 -29.35 11.20 3.69
C ALA A 104 -29.39 11.57 5.17
N PRO A 105 -29.93 10.70 6.03
CA PRO A 105 -29.87 10.98 7.44
C PRO A 105 -28.38 11.17 7.75
N VAL A 106 -28.06 12.26 8.43
CA VAL A 106 -26.79 12.41 9.15
C VAL A 106 -26.80 11.37 10.28
N GLU A 107 -26.93 10.08 9.95
CA GLU A 107 -26.97 8.95 10.87
C GLU A 107 -25.55 8.54 11.29
N LYS A 108 -24.63 9.50 11.29
CA LYS A 108 -23.36 9.45 12.03
C LYS A 108 -23.13 10.75 12.80
N ALA A 109 -24.11 11.22 13.58
CA ALA A 109 -23.85 12.30 14.55
C ALA A 109 -24.66 12.27 15.85
N SER A 110 -25.30 11.14 16.20
CA SER A 110 -25.86 10.94 17.55
C SER A 110 -24.93 10.14 18.48
N SER A 111 -23.86 9.54 17.96
CA SER A 111 -22.81 9.01 18.83
C SER A 111 -21.99 10.18 19.37
N SER A 112 -21.89 10.33 20.70
CA SER A 112 -21.01 11.33 21.30
C SER A 112 -19.62 11.21 20.67
N LYS A 113 -18.91 12.33 20.44
CA LYS A 113 -17.53 12.30 19.92
C LYS A 113 -16.65 11.28 20.67
N TRP A 114 -16.92 11.10 21.96
CA TRP A 114 -16.33 10.07 22.81
C TRP A 114 -16.71 8.64 22.45
N GLY A 115 -17.98 8.35 22.14
CA GLY A 115 -18.43 7.04 21.66
C GLY A 115 -17.76 6.63 20.34
N MET A 116 -17.59 7.56 19.40
CA MET A 116 -16.87 7.30 18.15
C MET A 116 -15.37 7.07 18.37
N ILE A 117 -14.72 7.87 19.24
CA ILE A 117 -13.31 7.69 19.61
C ILE A 117 -13.10 6.34 20.31
N LEU A 118 -13.96 5.99 21.27
CA LEU A 118 -13.88 4.70 21.97
C LEU A 118 -14.14 3.53 21.02
N GLY A 119 -15.16 3.62 20.15
CA GLY A 119 -15.45 2.58 19.17
C GLY A 119 -14.29 2.34 18.20
N THR A 120 -13.73 3.41 17.63
CA THR A 120 -12.57 3.30 16.73
C THR A 120 -11.32 2.81 17.43
N ALA A 121 -11.07 3.22 18.67
CA ALA A 121 -9.97 2.72 19.49
C ALA A 121 -10.12 1.22 19.78
N VAL A 122 -11.31 0.77 20.17
CA VAL A 122 -11.60 -0.66 20.43
C VAL A 122 -11.38 -1.49 19.17
N VAL A 123 -11.90 -1.05 18.02
CA VAL A 123 -11.67 -1.74 16.74
C VAL A 123 -10.18 -1.77 16.37
N GLY A 124 -9.47 -0.66 16.55
CA GLY A 124 -8.04 -0.57 16.27
C GLY A 124 -7.20 -1.51 17.15
N VAL A 125 -7.42 -1.49 18.47
CA VAL A 125 -6.73 -2.37 19.43
C VAL A 125 -7.06 -3.83 19.16
N THR A 126 -8.34 -4.16 18.94
CA THR A 126 -8.75 -5.53 18.65
C THR A 126 -8.14 -6.04 17.34
N SER A 127 -8.11 -5.22 16.30
CA SER A 127 -7.46 -5.55 15.02
C SER A 127 -5.96 -5.74 15.17
N PHE A 128 -5.31 -4.90 15.98
CA PHE A 128 -3.87 -5.03 16.28
C PHE A 128 -3.57 -6.33 17.03
N LEU A 129 -4.36 -6.66 18.06
CA LEU A 129 -4.19 -7.89 18.83
C LEU A 129 -4.47 -9.13 17.96
N PHE A 130 -5.54 -9.12 17.17
CA PHE A 130 -5.87 -10.21 16.26
C PHE A 130 -4.79 -10.40 15.19
N GLY A 131 -4.30 -9.30 14.60
CA GLY A 131 -3.20 -9.33 13.65
C GLY A 131 -1.93 -9.95 14.25
N ASN A 132 -1.55 -9.55 15.47
CA ASN A 132 -0.41 -10.15 16.17
C ASN A 132 -0.65 -11.61 16.54
N PHE A 133 -1.86 -11.98 16.94
CA PHE A 133 -2.18 -13.37 17.20
C PHE A 133 -1.96 -14.24 15.96
N ILE A 134 -2.53 -13.83 14.82
CA ILE A 134 -2.45 -14.57 13.55
C ILE A 134 -1.02 -14.55 12.98
N PHE A 135 -0.33 -13.42 12.94
CA PHE A 135 0.95 -13.29 12.25
C PHE A 135 2.19 -13.40 13.14
N THR A 136 2.04 -13.39 14.47
CA THR A 136 3.17 -13.51 15.40
C THR A 136 3.05 -14.76 16.28
N VAL A 137 1.93 -14.91 16.99
CA VAL A 137 1.77 -16.00 17.97
C VAL A 137 1.53 -17.35 17.28
N LEU A 138 0.55 -17.41 16.37
CA LEU A 138 0.16 -18.65 15.70
C LEU A 138 1.34 -19.33 14.96
N PRO A 139 2.18 -18.63 14.17
CA PRO A 139 3.32 -19.25 13.49
C PRO A 139 4.42 -19.70 14.47
N ALA A 140 4.61 -18.99 15.59
CA ALA A 140 5.57 -19.36 16.62
C ALA A 140 5.15 -20.62 17.38
N VAL A 141 3.86 -20.72 17.73
CA VAL A 141 3.28 -21.94 18.34
C VAL A 141 3.33 -23.11 17.35
N ALA A 142 2.95 -22.87 16.09
CA ALA A 142 3.03 -23.88 15.04
C ALA A 142 4.46 -24.42 14.89
N ALA A 143 5.48 -23.55 14.84
CA ALA A 143 6.88 -23.97 14.79
C ALA A 143 7.29 -24.77 16.04
N GLY A 144 6.87 -24.33 17.23
CA GLY A 144 7.17 -25.00 18.50
C GLY A 144 6.65 -26.44 18.56
N GLY A 145 5.52 -26.73 17.90
CA GLY A 145 4.99 -28.10 17.77
C GLY A 145 5.92 -29.08 17.05
N PHE A 146 6.86 -28.58 16.23
CA PHE A 146 7.84 -29.40 15.51
C PHE A 146 9.21 -29.45 16.19
N THR A 147 9.36 -28.95 17.41
CA THR A 147 10.63 -28.99 18.17
C THR A 147 11.27 -30.38 18.24
N PRO A 148 10.53 -31.50 18.40
CA PRO A 148 11.14 -32.83 18.41
C PRO A 148 11.85 -33.23 17.11
N ILE A 149 11.46 -32.64 15.97
CA ILE A 149 12.00 -32.96 14.64
C ILE A 149 13.02 -31.88 14.21
N PHE A 150 12.73 -30.62 14.51
CA PHE A 150 13.53 -29.46 14.15
C PHE A 150 13.93 -28.68 15.42
N PRO A 151 14.91 -29.19 16.19
CA PRO A 151 15.35 -28.54 17.42
C PRO A 151 16.22 -27.31 17.14
N GLY A 152 16.35 -26.44 18.14
CA GLY A 152 17.22 -25.27 18.11
C GLY A 152 16.57 -24.02 17.50
N HIS A 153 17.02 -22.85 17.97
CA HIS A 153 16.41 -21.57 17.63
C HIS A 153 16.45 -21.27 16.11
N VAL A 154 17.54 -21.63 15.41
CA VAL A 154 17.68 -21.43 13.96
C VAL A 154 16.59 -22.17 13.19
N ALA A 155 16.46 -23.47 13.40
CA ALA A 155 15.46 -24.29 12.70
C ALA A 155 14.03 -23.82 13.03
N GLN A 156 13.78 -23.48 14.30
CA GLN A 156 12.51 -22.95 14.77
C GLN A 156 12.14 -21.59 14.15
N ASN A 157 13.13 -20.70 13.96
CA ASN A 157 12.95 -19.40 13.30
C ASN A 157 12.67 -19.55 11.80
N LEU A 158 13.37 -20.45 11.11
CA LEU A 158 13.12 -20.76 9.70
C LEU A 158 11.72 -21.34 9.51
N LEU A 159 11.29 -22.25 10.39
CA LEU A 159 9.97 -22.87 10.33
C LEU A 159 8.84 -21.86 10.63
N GLU A 160 9.04 -20.97 11.61
CA GLU A 160 8.12 -19.85 11.85
C GLU A 160 8.02 -18.93 10.63
N GLY A 161 9.15 -18.61 9.99
CA GLY A 161 9.18 -17.85 8.75
C GLY A 161 8.40 -18.52 7.62
N PHE A 162 8.59 -19.83 7.47
CA PHE A 162 7.85 -20.64 6.49
C PHE A 162 6.34 -20.61 6.75
N PHE A 163 5.90 -20.83 8.00
CA PHE A 163 4.49 -20.74 8.36
C PHE A 163 3.92 -19.33 8.16
N LYS A 164 4.67 -18.28 8.46
CA LYS A 164 4.27 -16.89 8.16
C LYS A 164 4.08 -16.65 6.67
N LEU A 165 4.97 -17.17 5.82
CA LEU A 165 4.84 -17.04 4.36
C LEU A 165 3.61 -17.77 3.83
N ILE A 166 3.38 -19.02 4.26
CA ILE A 166 2.17 -19.77 3.91
C ILE A 166 0.93 -18.99 4.34
N LEU A 167 0.90 -18.54 5.59
CA LEU A 167 -0.23 -17.83 6.15
C LEU A 167 -0.49 -16.52 5.41
N LEU A 168 0.55 -15.75 5.09
CA LEU A 168 0.44 -14.51 4.32
C LEU A 168 -0.18 -14.76 2.94
N PHE A 169 0.36 -15.74 2.19
CA PHE A 169 -0.14 -16.04 0.85
C PHE A 169 -1.56 -16.61 0.90
N LEU A 170 -1.83 -17.53 1.81
CA LEU A 170 -3.15 -18.13 1.98
C LEU A 170 -4.18 -17.07 2.38
N TYR A 171 -3.87 -16.22 3.36
CA TYR A 171 -4.74 -15.15 3.80
C TYR A 171 -5.11 -14.20 2.65
N ILE A 172 -4.10 -13.65 1.95
CA ILE A 172 -4.33 -12.75 0.82
C ILE A 172 -5.13 -13.46 -0.28
N TYR A 173 -4.80 -14.71 -0.57
CA TYR A 173 -5.52 -15.50 -1.57
C TYR A 173 -7.01 -15.62 -1.21
N LEU A 174 -7.33 -16.06 0.02
CA LEU A 174 -8.71 -16.26 0.48
C LEU A 174 -9.51 -14.96 0.45
N ILE A 175 -8.98 -13.85 0.98
CA ILE A 175 -9.71 -12.57 0.95
C ILE A 175 -9.89 -12.08 -0.49
N SER A 176 -8.94 -12.35 -1.40
CA SER A 176 -9.03 -11.95 -2.81
C SER A 176 -10.15 -12.64 -3.59
N LEU A 177 -10.74 -13.70 -3.03
CA LEU A 177 -11.90 -14.39 -3.61
C LEU A 177 -13.20 -13.64 -3.33
N THR A 178 -13.25 -12.79 -2.30
CA THR A 178 -14.45 -12.00 -2.00
C THR A 178 -14.67 -10.92 -3.07
N PRO A 179 -15.91 -10.69 -3.52
CA PRO A 179 -16.19 -9.74 -4.62
C PRO A 179 -15.65 -8.33 -4.36
N MET A 180 -15.81 -7.84 -3.13
CA MET A 180 -15.35 -6.51 -2.70
C MET A 180 -13.82 -6.39 -2.79
N VAL A 181 -13.07 -7.32 -2.22
CA VAL A 181 -11.60 -7.27 -2.22
C VAL A 181 -11.04 -7.53 -3.62
N LYS A 182 -11.66 -8.44 -4.38
CA LYS A 182 -11.31 -8.66 -5.79
C LYS A 182 -11.43 -7.35 -6.57
N ARG A 183 -12.52 -6.61 -6.38
CA ARG A 183 -12.77 -5.31 -7.03
C ARG A 183 -11.76 -4.25 -6.58
N LEU A 184 -11.42 -4.19 -5.30
CA LEU A 184 -10.35 -3.34 -4.77
C LEU A 184 -8.98 -3.68 -5.42
N PHE A 185 -8.65 -4.96 -5.55
CA PHE A 185 -7.41 -5.39 -6.21
C PHE A 185 -7.40 -5.11 -7.72
N GLN A 186 -8.56 -4.99 -8.36
CA GLN A 186 -8.65 -4.50 -9.73
C GLN A 186 -8.34 -3.00 -9.80
N TYR A 187 -8.92 -2.17 -8.93
CA TYR A 187 -8.55 -0.75 -8.84
C TYR A 187 -7.06 -0.56 -8.52
N HIS A 188 -6.46 -1.42 -7.70
CA HIS A 188 -5.02 -1.45 -7.47
C HIS A 188 -4.23 -1.80 -8.74
N GLY A 189 -4.73 -2.74 -9.54
CA GLY A 189 -4.19 -3.00 -10.88
C GLY A 189 -4.30 -1.80 -11.82
N ALA A 190 -5.40 -1.05 -11.76
CA ALA A 190 -5.59 0.18 -12.55
C ALA A 190 -4.61 1.27 -12.13
N GLU A 191 -4.42 1.47 -10.82
CA GLU A 191 -3.44 2.41 -10.25
C GLU A 191 -2.02 2.15 -10.78
N HIS A 192 -1.53 0.92 -10.67
CA HIS A 192 -0.23 0.55 -11.23
C HIS A 192 -0.14 0.76 -12.74
N LYS A 193 -1.19 0.41 -13.49
CA LYS A 193 -1.21 0.57 -14.94
C LYS A 193 -1.16 2.05 -15.35
N VAL A 194 -1.90 2.92 -14.67
CA VAL A 194 -1.87 4.38 -14.90
C VAL A 194 -0.48 4.94 -14.64
N ILE A 195 0.16 4.58 -13.50
CA ILE A 195 1.52 5.02 -13.21
C ILE A 195 2.51 4.51 -14.26
N ASN A 196 2.47 3.23 -14.61
CA ASN A 196 3.36 2.67 -15.62
C ASN A 196 3.19 3.36 -16.99
N THR A 197 1.96 3.71 -17.36
CA THR A 197 1.65 4.44 -18.61
C THR A 197 2.21 5.85 -18.59
N TYR A 198 2.05 6.56 -17.46
CA TYR A 198 2.60 7.89 -17.27
C TYR A 198 4.14 7.88 -17.29
N GLU A 199 4.77 6.92 -16.62
CA GLU A 199 6.22 6.77 -16.61
C GLU A 199 6.77 6.49 -18.01
N ALA A 200 6.08 5.65 -18.79
CA ALA A 200 6.41 5.40 -20.20
C ALA A 200 6.23 6.62 -21.11
N GLY A 201 5.63 7.72 -20.63
CA GLY A 201 5.48 8.95 -21.39
C GLY A 201 4.46 8.88 -22.52
N VAL A 202 3.53 7.92 -22.47
CA VAL A 202 2.46 7.78 -23.48
C VAL A 202 1.14 8.36 -22.97
N PRO A 203 0.21 8.76 -23.86
CA PRO A 203 -1.07 9.35 -23.45
C PRO A 203 -1.90 8.40 -22.57
N LEU A 204 -2.54 8.96 -21.53
CA LEU A 204 -3.41 8.25 -20.58
C LEU A 204 -4.78 7.94 -21.18
N THR A 205 -4.81 7.03 -22.15
CA THR A 205 -6.05 6.46 -22.69
C THR A 205 -6.31 5.09 -22.09
N VAL A 206 -7.57 4.66 -22.03
CA VAL A 206 -7.93 3.30 -21.55
C VAL A 206 -7.15 2.22 -22.30
N GLN A 207 -6.98 2.38 -23.62
CA GLN A 207 -6.24 1.42 -24.45
C GLN A 207 -4.77 1.34 -24.06
N ASN A 208 -4.12 2.49 -23.87
CA ASN A 208 -2.70 2.54 -23.49
C ASN A 208 -2.50 2.01 -22.07
N VAL A 209 -3.36 2.40 -21.13
CA VAL A 209 -3.31 1.93 -19.75
C VAL A 209 -3.51 0.42 -19.68
N GLN A 210 -4.45 -0.15 -20.45
CA GLN A 210 -4.69 -1.59 -20.45
C GLN A 210 -3.49 -2.41 -20.94
N ARG A 211 -2.64 -1.87 -21.81
CA ARG A 211 -1.44 -2.53 -22.33
C ARG A 211 -0.28 -2.57 -21.34
N HIS A 212 -0.26 -1.69 -20.34
CA HIS A 212 0.81 -1.63 -19.36
C HIS A 212 0.67 -2.69 -18.26
N SER A 213 1.78 -2.97 -17.60
CA SER A 213 1.84 -3.95 -16.51
C SER A 213 1.04 -3.48 -15.30
N ARG A 214 0.43 -4.43 -14.58
CA ARG A 214 -0.12 -4.21 -13.23
C ARG A 214 0.92 -4.40 -12.13
N LEU A 215 2.18 -4.62 -12.49
CA LEU A 215 3.29 -4.81 -11.55
C LEU A 215 4.14 -3.55 -11.52
N HIS A 216 4.55 -3.13 -10.32
CA HIS A 216 5.29 -1.90 -10.11
C HIS A 216 6.29 -2.01 -8.95
N TYR A 217 7.56 -1.64 -9.17
CA TYR A 217 8.65 -1.80 -8.17
C TYR A 217 8.47 -0.97 -6.90
N ARG A 218 7.68 0.12 -6.96
CA ARG A 218 7.39 1.00 -5.81
C ARG A 218 6.12 0.65 -5.04
N CYS A 219 5.46 -0.47 -5.36
CA CYS A 219 4.21 -0.82 -4.69
C CYS A 219 4.43 -1.12 -3.20
N GLY A 220 3.62 -0.49 -2.35
CA GLY A 220 3.62 -0.72 -0.92
C GLY A 220 3.24 -2.15 -0.54
N SER A 221 2.50 -2.91 -1.35
CA SER A 221 2.17 -4.30 -1.00
C SER A 221 3.41 -5.20 -0.91
N SER A 222 4.46 -4.94 -1.71
CA SER A 222 5.74 -5.65 -1.61
C SER A 222 6.43 -5.45 -0.26
N PHE A 223 6.14 -4.35 0.44
CA PHE A 223 6.62 -4.12 1.81
C PHE A 223 6.20 -5.24 2.76
N ILE A 224 4.96 -5.74 2.65
CA ILE A 224 4.43 -6.79 3.52
C ILE A 224 5.20 -8.11 3.37
N LEU A 225 5.64 -8.45 2.14
CA LEU A 225 6.49 -9.63 1.97
C LEU A 225 7.88 -9.40 2.54
N PHE A 226 8.45 -8.21 2.32
CA PHE A 226 9.79 -7.89 2.84
C PHE A 226 9.82 -7.87 4.37
N THR A 227 8.74 -7.48 5.06
CA THR A 227 8.69 -7.57 6.53
C THR A 227 8.76 -9.00 7.04
N VAL A 228 8.18 -9.97 6.33
CA VAL A 228 8.33 -11.39 6.68
C VAL A 228 9.76 -11.86 6.45
N ILE A 229 10.33 -11.59 5.27
CA ILE A 229 11.69 -12.04 4.91
C ILE A 229 12.74 -11.41 5.85
N VAL A 230 12.72 -10.08 5.99
CA VAL A 230 13.62 -9.34 6.88
C VAL A 230 13.40 -9.74 8.34
N GLY A 231 12.14 -9.96 8.74
CA GLY A 231 11.80 -10.48 10.05
C GLY A 231 12.54 -11.77 10.36
N VAL A 232 12.45 -12.77 9.47
CA VAL A 232 13.17 -14.05 9.64
C VAL A 232 14.67 -13.82 9.81
N LEU A 233 15.30 -13.00 8.97
CA LEU A 233 16.73 -12.72 9.05
C LEU A 233 17.14 -12.09 10.38
N ILE A 234 16.37 -11.10 10.87
CA ILE A 234 16.63 -10.46 12.16
C ILE A 234 16.42 -11.45 13.31
N TYR A 235 15.36 -12.25 13.26
CA TYR A 235 15.01 -13.18 14.32
C TYR A 235 16.00 -14.34 14.44
N LEU A 236 16.69 -14.72 13.36
CA LEU A 236 17.78 -15.71 13.40
C LEU A 236 18.94 -15.28 14.30
N MET A 237 19.13 -13.96 14.50
CA MET A 237 20.21 -13.42 15.34
C MET A 237 19.83 -13.32 16.82
N VAL A 238 18.58 -13.66 17.18
CA VAL A 238 18.04 -13.50 18.53
C VAL A 238 17.57 -14.86 19.04
N PRO A 239 18.36 -15.53 19.91
CA PRO A 239 17.94 -16.78 20.54
C PRO A 239 16.76 -16.53 21.50
N PHE A 240 16.12 -17.63 21.91
CA PHE A 240 15.04 -17.62 22.88
C PHE A 240 15.02 -18.99 23.58
N ASP A 241 14.71 -18.99 24.87
CA ASP A 241 14.65 -20.20 25.69
C ASP A 241 13.19 -20.61 26.01
N SER A 242 12.24 -19.68 25.83
CA SER A 242 10.81 -19.93 26.07
C SER A 242 9.92 -19.32 24.98
N LEU A 243 8.68 -19.81 24.88
CA LEU A 243 7.67 -19.24 23.99
C LEU A 243 7.35 -17.78 24.35
N ALA A 244 7.33 -17.44 25.64
CA ALA A 244 7.05 -16.09 26.11
C ALA A 244 8.15 -15.12 25.67
N GLU A 245 9.41 -15.47 25.88
CA GLU A 245 10.58 -14.71 25.44
C GLU A 245 10.57 -14.52 23.91
N ARG A 246 10.29 -15.61 23.18
CA ARG A 246 10.13 -15.58 21.72
C ARG A 246 9.12 -14.52 21.29
N ILE A 247 7.91 -14.53 21.87
CA ILE A 247 6.84 -13.56 21.54
C ILE A 247 7.27 -12.13 21.89
N VAL A 248 7.85 -11.91 23.08
CA VAL A 248 8.34 -10.59 23.51
C VAL A 248 9.37 -10.05 22.52
N HIS A 249 10.35 -10.87 22.12
CA HIS A 249 11.36 -10.49 21.13
C HIS A 249 10.72 -10.12 19.78
N ARG A 250 9.70 -10.85 19.31
CA ARG A 250 9.00 -10.50 18.07
C ARG A 250 8.34 -9.14 18.13
N LEU A 251 7.61 -8.86 19.21
CA LEU A 251 6.90 -7.60 19.40
C LEU A 251 7.87 -6.42 19.54
N ALA A 252 8.91 -6.58 20.35
CA ALA A 252 9.92 -5.54 20.58
C ALA A 252 10.69 -5.18 19.31
N LEU A 253 10.92 -6.14 18.41
CA LEU A 253 11.68 -5.94 17.18
C LEU A 253 10.83 -5.48 15.98
N ILE A 254 9.49 -5.35 16.11
CA ILE A 254 8.62 -4.85 15.03
C ILE A 254 9.15 -3.54 14.42
N PRO A 255 9.52 -2.50 15.21
CA PRO A 255 10.03 -1.26 14.64
C PRO A 255 11.29 -1.45 13.78
N VAL A 256 12.21 -2.31 14.22
CA VAL A 256 13.45 -2.61 13.48
C VAL A 256 13.11 -3.33 12.18
N VAL A 257 12.24 -4.34 12.23
CA VAL A 257 11.79 -5.08 11.04
C VAL A 257 11.14 -4.13 10.03
N LEU A 258 10.22 -3.27 10.47
CA LEU A 258 9.55 -2.30 9.59
C LEU A 258 10.54 -1.34 8.93
N GLY A 259 11.45 -0.78 9.73
CA GLY A 259 12.43 0.17 9.24
C GLY A 259 13.40 -0.46 8.23
N VAL A 260 13.98 -1.63 8.55
CA VAL A 260 14.88 -2.34 7.62
C VAL A 260 14.14 -2.80 6.37
N SER A 261 12.90 -3.28 6.49
CA SER A 261 12.10 -3.69 5.32
C SER A 261 11.81 -2.56 4.37
N TYR A 262 11.63 -1.34 4.90
CA TYR A 262 11.46 -0.15 4.07
C TYR A 262 12.75 0.16 3.32
N GLU A 263 13.91 0.06 3.98
CA GLU A 263 15.21 0.25 3.32
C GLU A 263 15.46 -0.80 2.23
N VAL A 264 15.07 -2.05 2.47
CA VAL A 264 15.12 -3.13 1.46
C VAL A 264 14.20 -2.79 0.28
N LEU A 265 12.95 -2.36 0.51
CA LEU A 265 12.04 -1.94 -0.55
C LEU A 265 12.64 -0.80 -1.38
N GLN A 266 13.14 0.25 -0.73
CA GLN A 266 13.77 1.37 -1.42
C GLN A 266 15.03 0.95 -2.18
N GLY A 267 15.82 0.03 -1.61
CA GLY A 267 17.02 -0.55 -2.21
C GLY A 267 16.70 -1.32 -3.48
N THR A 268 15.74 -2.25 -3.45
CA THR A 268 15.32 -3.04 -4.62
C THR A 268 14.84 -2.17 -5.77
N ASN A 269 14.11 -1.08 -5.48
CA ASN A 269 13.71 -0.12 -6.51
C ASN A 269 14.90 0.66 -7.10
N LYS A 270 15.91 1.03 -6.30
CA LYS A 270 17.12 1.72 -6.80
C LYS A 270 17.94 0.86 -7.75
N VAL A 271 18.00 -0.45 -7.51
CA VAL A 271 18.80 -1.39 -8.32
C VAL A 271 17.97 -2.10 -9.40
N ARG A 272 16.73 -1.67 -9.64
CA ARG A 272 15.78 -2.34 -10.55
C ARG A 272 16.28 -2.48 -12.00
N ASN A 273 17.14 -1.56 -12.45
CA ASN A 273 17.70 -1.53 -13.79
C ASN A 273 19.05 -2.25 -13.92
N ILE A 274 19.65 -2.70 -12.80
CA ILE A 274 20.94 -3.37 -12.81
C ILE A 274 20.72 -4.86 -13.07
N PRO A 275 21.36 -5.45 -14.11
CA PRO A 275 21.31 -6.89 -14.36
C PRO A 275 21.67 -7.69 -13.10
N VAL A 276 21.05 -8.86 -12.91
CA VAL A 276 21.17 -9.69 -11.67
C VAL A 276 20.56 -9.06 -10.41
N LEU A 277 20.80 -7.79 -10.09
CA LEU A 277 20.24 -7.16 -8.89
C LEU A 277 18.73 -6.93 -8.98
N LYS A 278 18.17 -6.82 -10.19
CA LYS A 278 16.72 -6.78 -10.41
C LYS A 278 15.96 -7.97 -9.83
N TRP A 279 16.64 -9.11 -9.62
CA TRP A 279 16.04 -10.32 -9.05
C TRP A 279 15.63 -10.13 -7.58
N LEU A 280 16.27 -9.21 -6.86
CA LEU A 280 15.92 -8.89 -5.47
C LEU A 280 14.51 -8.33 -5.33
N GLY A 281 13.98 -7.66 -6.36
CA GLY A 281 12.61 -7.14 -6.39
C GLY A 281 11.56 -8.17 -6.78
N LEU A 282 11.94 -9.30 -7.39
CA LEU A 282 11.00 -10.27 -7.95
C LEU A 282 10.06 -10.91 -6.92
N PRO A 283 10.50 -11.27 -5.70
CA PRO A 283 9.57 -11.79 -4.70
C PRO A 283 8.45 -10.79 -4.40
N GLY A 284 8.80 -9.51 -4.27
CA GLY A 284 7.86 -8.42 -4.04
C GLY A 284 6.87 -8.25 -5.20
N LEU A 285 7.36 -8.33 -6.45
CA LEU A 285 6.51 -8.31 -7.65
C LEU A 285 5.62 -9.57 -7.75
N GLY A 286 6.11 -10.71 -7.28
CA GLY A 286 5.34 -11.96 -7.20
C GLY A 286 4.13 -11.82 -6.28
N LEU A 287 4.28 -11.19 -5.12
CA LEU A 287 3.14 -10.91 -4.23
C LEU A 287 2.07 -10.04 -4.91
N GLN A 288 2.48 -9.09 -5.76
CA GLN A 288 1.54 -8.25 -6.49
C GLN A 288 0.64 -9.04 -7.44
N LEU A 289 1.03 -10.25 -7.84
CA LEU A 289 0.15 -11.12 -8.61
C LEU A 289 -1.11 -11.52 -7.82
N LEU A 290 -1.02 -11.58 -6.49
CA LEU A 290 -2.13 -11.84 -5.58
C LEU A 290 -2.88 -10.55 -5.20
N THR A 291 -2.16 -9.45 -4.94
CA THR A 291 -2.74 -8.18 -4.43
C THR A 291 -3.20 -7.21 -5.52
N THR A 292 -3.01 -7.55 -6.79
CA THR A 292 -3.61 -6.86 -7.94
C THR A 292 -4.37 -7.86 -8.81
N LYS A 293 -5.35 -7.38 -9.57
CA LYS A 293 -6.09 -8.15 -10.58
C LYS A 293 -6.23 -7.32 -11.86
N PRO A 294 -6.45 -7.94 -13.04
CA PRO A 294 -6.72 -7.18 -14.27
C PRO A 294 -7.95 -6.28 -14.10
N PRO A 295 -7.81 -4.95 -14.27
CA PRO A 295 -8.92 -4.03 -14.18
C PRO A 295 -9.80 -4.07 -15.42
N LYS A 296 -11.08 -3.76 -15.23
CA LYS A 296 -12.01 -3.46 -16.32
C LYS A 296 -11.79 -2.02 -16.83
N ASN A 297 -12.34 -1.71 -18.00
CA ASN A 297 -12.17 -0.39 -18.64
C ASN A 297 -12.80 0.76 -17.84
N ASP A 298 -13.96 0.52 -17.22
CA ASP A 298 -14.64 1.46 -16.32
C ASP A 298 -13.80 1.80 -15.08
N GLN A 299 -13.03 0.85 -14.56
CA GLN A 299 -12.11 1.07 -13.43
C GLN A 299 -10.85 1.82 -13.88
N VAL A 300 -10.36 1.54 -15.08
CA VAL A 300 -9.24 2.26 -15.70
C VAL A 300 -9.61 3.72 -15.95
N GLU A 301 -10.83 3.99 -16.41
CA GLU A 301 -11.36 5.34 -16.59
C GLU A 301 -11.33 6.14 -15.27
N VAL A 302 -11.85 5.58 -14.17
CA VAL A 302 -11.80 6.24 -12.84
C VAL A 302 -10.37 6.53 -12.42
N ALA A 303 -9.45 5.60 -12.64
CA ALA A 303 -8.04 5.77 -12.30
C ALA A 303 -7.38 6.87 -13.15
N ILE A 304 -7.67 6.95 -14.45
CA ILE A 304 -7.18 8.02 -15.33
C ILE A 304 -7.71 9.37 -14.84
N LEU A 305 -9.02 9.50 -14.62
CA LEU A 305 -9.66 10.73 -14.15
C LEU A 305 -9.07 11.21 -12.82
N SER A 306 -8.86 10.31 -11.85
CA SER A 306 -8.22 10.65 -10.59
C SER A 306 -6.80 11.18 -10.77
N PHE A 307 -6.03 10.59 -11.69
CA PHE A 307 -4.64 10.97 -11.92
C PHE A 307 -4.54 12.29 -12.70
N GLU A 308 -5.38 12.49 -13.72
CA GLU A 308 -5.43 13.75 -14.47
C GLU A 308 -5.86 14.92 -13.59
N LYS A 309 -6.84 14.71 -12.70
CA LYS A 309 -7.23 15.70 -11.70
C LYS A 309 -6.06 16.05 -10.77
N LEU A 310 -5.30 15.06 -10.30
CA LEU A 310 -4.07 15.32 -9.53
C LEU A 310 -3.05 16.16 -10.32
N LEU A 311 -2.81 15.83 -11.59
CA LEU A 311 -1.88 16.58 -12.44
C LEU A 311 -2.36 18.02 -12.66
N ALA A 312 -3.67 18.25 -12.76
CA ALA A 312 -4.23 19.58 -12.86
C ALA A 312 -3.98 20.40 -11.59
N GLU A 313 -4.22 19.82 -10.40
CA GLU A 313 -3.97 20.49 -9.11
C GLU A 313 -2.49 20.81 -8.88
N GLU A 314 -1.58 19.93 -9.31
CA GLU A 314 -0.13 20.15 -9.23
C GLU A 314 0.32 21.30 -10.14
N LYS A 315 -0.30 21.48 -11.32
CA LYS A 315 -0.02 22.61 -12.21
C LYS A 315 -0.51 23.93 -11.62
N HIS A 316 -1.75 23.98 -11.13
CA HIS A 316 -2.30 25.19 -10.48
C HIS A 316 -1.49 25.59 -9.25
N SER A 317 -0.99 24.62 -8.48
CA SER A 317 -0.13 24.89 -7.31
C SER A 317 1.28 25.37 -7.68
N ALA A 318 1.71 25.20 -8.93
CA ALA A 318 3.04 25.59 -9.42
C ALA A 318 3.05 26.98 -10.09
N GLU A 319 1.88 27.53 -10.44
CA GLU A 319 1.77 28.90 -10.92
C GLU A 319 1.94 29.88 -9.74
N PRO A 320 2.78 30.93 -9.88
CA PRO A 320 2.93 31.94 -8.83
C PRO A 320 1.60 32.67 -8.65
N ILE A 321 1.13 32.76 -7.41
CA ILE A 321 0.00 33.62 -7.04
C ILE A 321 0.43 35.06 -7.35
N ASP A 322 -0.21 35.67 -8.35
CA ASP A 322 -0.03 37.09 -8.63
C ASP A 322 -0.62 37.90 -7.47
N HIS A 323 0.25 38.38 -6.58
CA HIS A 323 -0.13 39.22 -5.45
C HIS A 323 -0.43 40.68 -5.85
N ASN A 324 -0.42 41.03 -7.15
CA ASN A 324 -0.67 42.40 -7.63
C ASN A 324 -1.99 42.57 -8.41
N ALA A 325 -2.91 41.60 -8.35
CA ALA A 325 -4.26 41.76 -8.91
C ALA A 325 -5.29 42.17 -7.84
N VAL A 326 -5.08 43.33 -7.21
CA VAL A 326 -6.11 44.19 -6.58
C VAL A 326 -5.72 45.63 -6.78
#